data_AF-A0A2K3JTP7-F1
#
_entry.id   AF-A0A2K3JTP7-F1
#
_cell.length_a   1.000
_cell.length_b   1.000
_cell.length_c   1.000
_cell.angle_alpha   90.00
_cell.angle_beta   90.00
_cell.angle_gamma   90.00
#
_symmetry.space_group_name_H-M   'P 1'
#
loop_
_entity.id
_entity.type
_entity.pdbx_description
1 polymer ?
#
loop_
_entity_poly.entity_id
_entity_poly.type
_entity_poly.pdbx_seq_one_letter_code
_entity_poly.pdbx_strand_id
1 'polypeptide(L)'
;MLHKRARVEFHPLGVIGAIVSWNYPFHNIFNPMLAAVFSGNGIVIKISEHASWSGCFYFRIIQSALAAIGAPEDLVEVITGFAETGEALVSSVDKVIFVGSPGVGKTV
;
A
#
# COMPACT_ATOMS: atom_id res chain seq x y z
N MET A 1 -19.53 -39.67 -1.94
CA MET A 1 -18.93 -38.35 -2.24
C MET A 1 -19.94 -37.32 -2.80
N LEU A 2 -21.20 -37.69 -3.10
CA LEU A 2 -22.22 -36.81 -3.72
C LEU A 2 -22.68 -35.58 -2.88
N HIS A 3 -22.27 -35.45 -1.61
CA HIS A 3 -22.81 -34.44 -0.68
C HIS A 3 -21.75 -33.50 -0.08
N LYS A 4 -20.47 -33.63 -0.46
CA LYS A 4 -19.43 -32.71 0.02
C LYS A 4 -19.35 -31.51 -0.93
N ARG A 5 -19.46 -30.30 -0.39
CA ARG A 5 -19.15 -29.05 -1.10
C ARG A 5 -17.87 -28.45 -0.53
N ALA A 6 -16.98 -28.04 -1.41
CA ALA A 6 -15.81 -27.24 -1.08
C ALA A 6 -15.98 -25.84 -1.64
N ARG A 7 -15.43 -24.84 -0.97
CA ARG A 7 -15.39 -23.45 -1.44
C ARG A 7 -14.03 -22.85 -1.13
N VAL A 8 -13.64 -21.85 -1.91
CA VAL A 8 -12.44 -21.05 -1.71
C VAL A 8 -12.90 -19.67 -1.26
N GLU A 9 -12.32 -19.19 -0.16
CA GLU A 9 -12.54 -17.85 0.38
C GLU A 9 -11.20 -17.12 0.43
N PHE A 10 -11.21 -15.83 0.14
CA PHE A 10 -10.06 -14.96 0.27
C PHE A 10 -10.22 -14.14 1.55
N HIS A 11 -9.23 -14.22 2.43
CA HIS A 11 -9.17 -13.43 3.66
C HIS A 11 -8.11 -12.34 3.52
N PRO A 12 -8.31 -11.17 4.15
CA PRO A 12 -7.27 -10.15 4.25
C PRO A 12 -6.00 -10.72 4.86
N LEU A 13 -4.87 -10.22 4.39
CA LEU A 13 -3.55 -10.56 4.89
C LEU A 13 -3.17 -9.76 6.14
N GLY A 14 -3.73 -8.55 6.30
CA GLY A 14 -3.42 -7.63 7.39
C GLY A 14 -3.02 -6.26 6.86
N VAL A 15 -1.77 -5.87 7.09
CA VAL A 15 -1.18 -4.61 6.61
C VAL A 15 -0.29 -4.86 5.40
N ILE A 16 -0.56 -4.14 4.32
CA ILE A 16 0.27 -4.14 3.12
C ILE A 16 1.26 -2.97 3.17
N GLY A 17 2.54 -3.22 2.90
CA GLY A 17 3.52 -2.18 2.65
C GLY A 17 3.74 -1.99 1.16
N ALA A 18 3.66 -0.76 0.65
CA ALA A 18 3.98 -0.46 -0.74
C ALA A 18 5.16 0.50 -0.84
N ILE A 19 6.23 0.11 -1.53
CA ILE A 19 7.35 0.99 -1.86
C ILE A 19 7.28 1.31 -3.34
N VAL A 20 7.11 2.59 -3.68
CA VAL A 20 6.71 2.99 -5.02
C VAL A 20 7.58 4.08 -5.64
N SER A 21 7.87 3.93 -6.93
CA SER A 21 8.78 4.80 -7.69
C SER A 21 8.16 6.15 -8.09
N TRP A 22 9.03 7.09 -8.49
CA TRP A 22 8.70 8.48 -8.81
C TRP A 22 8.11 8.71 -10.21
N ASN A 23 8.21 7.76 -11.13
CA ASN A 23 7.91 7.96 -12.55
C ASN A 23 6.42 8.08 -12.88
N TYR A 24 5.53 7.47 -12.10
CA TYR A 24 4.07 7.59 -12.24
C TYR A 24 3.40 7.73 -10.87
N PRO A 25 3.68 8.79 -10.12
CA PRO A 25 3.44 8.84 -8.67
C PRO A 25 1.97 8.72 -8.29
N PHE A 26 1.07 9.27 -9.12
CA PHE A 26 -0.37 9.08 -8.93
C PHE A 26 -0.76 7.59 -9.07
N HIS A 27 -0.48 6.98 -10.23
CA HIS A 27 -0.84 5.58 -10.46
C HIS A 27 -0.19 4.64 -9.44
N ASN A 28 1.08 4.90 -9.13
CA ASN A 28 1.89 4.09 -8.22
C ASN A 28 1.39 4.12 -6.77
N ILE A 29 0.74 5.20 -6.31
CA ILE A 29 0.07 5.23 -5.01
C ILE A 29 -1.30 4.57 -5.10
N PHE A 30 -2.14 5.00 -6.04
CA PHE A 30 -3.54 4.60 -6.07
C PHE A 30 -3.75 3.13 -6.42
N ASN A 31 -2.95 2.56 -7.33
CA ASN A 31 -3.13 1.17 -7.76
C ASN A 31 -2.96 0.14 -6.61
N PRO A 32 -1.85 0.13 -5.85
CA PRO A 32 -1.73 -0.79 -4.70
C PRO A 32 -2.70 -0.43 -3.57
N MET A 33 -2.99 0.86 -3.35
CA MET A 33 -3.94 1.30 -2.33
C MET A 33 -5.34 0.73 -2.57
N LEU A 34 -5.88 0.90 -3.78
CA LEU A 34 -7.21 0.40 -4.13
C LEU A 34 -7.25 -1.12 -3.98
N ALA A 35 -6.24 -1.83 -4.49
CA ALA A 35 -6.18 -3.29 -4.36
C ALA A 35 -6.15 -3.74 -2.88
N ALA A 36 -5.37 -3.09 -2.02
CA ALA A 36 -5.28 -3.44 -0.61
C ALA A 36 -6.60 -3.17 0.14
N VAL A 37 -7.14 -1.96 0.01
CA VAL A 37 -8.37 -1.56 0.72
C VAL A 37 -9.57 -2.41 0.28
N PHE A 38 -9.77 -2.60 -1.02
CA PHE A 38 -10.89 -3.39 -1.52
C PHE A 38 -10.75 -4.90 -1.28
N SER A 39 -9.54 -5.38 -0.97
CA SER A 39 -9.31 -6.74 -0.48
C SER A 39 -9.36 -6.86 1.05
N GLY A 40 -9.74 -5.78 1.75
CA GLY A 40 -9.96 -5.74 3.20
C GLY A 40 -8.69 -5.54 4.04
N ASN A 41 -7.61 -5.04 3.43
CA ASN A 41 -6.34 -4.78 4.10
C ASN A 41 -6.15 -3.29 4.41
N GLY A 42 -5.38 -3.00 5.46
CA GLY A 42 -4.76 -1.68 5.63
C GLY A 42 -3.52 -1.56 4.74
N ILE A 43 -3.07 -0.33 4.46
CA ILE A 43 -1.87 -0.11 3.65
C ILE A 43 -1.04 1.09 4.10
N VAL A 44 0.28 0.90 4.11
CA VAL A 44 1.27 1.96 4.28
C VAL A 44 2.10 2.09 3.01
N ILE A 45 2.14 3.29 2.43
CA ILE A 45 2.73 3.54 1.12
C ILE A 45 3.92 4.49 1.26
N LYS A 46 5.13 3.97 1.04
CA LYS A 46 6.35 4.77 0.93
C LYS A 46 6.56 5.17 -0.53
N ILE A 47 6.36 6.45 -0.82
CA ILE A 47 6.71 7.02 -2.13
C ILE A 47 8.18 7.44 -2.17
N SER A 48 8.79 7.41 -3.36
CA SER A 48 10.11 7.99 -3.58
C SER A 48 10.16 9.45 -3.10
N GLU A 49 11.28 9.78 -2.47
CA GLU A 49 11.74 11.12 -2.11
C GLU A 49 11.60 12.12 -3.27
N HIS A 50 11.82 11.68 -4.52
CA HIS A 50 11.73 12.52 -5.71
C HIS A 50 10.29 12.93 -6.08
N ALA A 51 9.27 12.26 -5.53
CA ALA A 51 7.86 12.55 -5.79
C ALA A 51 7.07 12.85 -4.50
N SER A 52 7.76 13.04 -3.36
CA SER A 52 7.15 13.20 -2.03
C SER A 52 6.17 14.38 -1.95
N TRP A 53 6.46 15.51 -2.61
CA TRP A 53 5.55 16.66 -2.64
C TRP A 53 4.16 16.29 -3.18
N SER A 54 4.11 15.54 -4.28
CA SER A 54 2.84 15.07 -4.86
C SER A 54 2.17 14.00 -3.99
N GLY A 55 2.95 13.13 -3.34
CA GLY A 55 2.46 12.15 -2.38
C GLY A 55 1.65 12.79 -1.25
N CYS A 56 2.14 13.90 -0.66
CA CYS A 56 1.42 14.63 0.37
C CYS A 56 0.07 15.20 -0.12
N PHE A 57 0.00 15.66 -1.38
CA PHE A 57 -1.25 16.14 -1.97
C PHE A 57 -2.25 14.99 -2.17
N TYR A 58 -1.80 13.85 -2.71
CA TYR A 58 -2.66 12.67 -2.91
C TYR A 58 -3.16 12.10 -1.58
N PHE A 59 -2.33 12.11 -0.55
CA PHE A 59 -2.72 11.65 0.79
C PHE A 59 -3.90 12.45 1.35
N ARG A 60 -3.93 13.77 1.18
CA ARG A 60 -5.07 14.60 1.60
C ARG A 60 -6.36 14.25 0.88
N ILE A 61 -6.29 13.92 -0.41
CA ILE A 61 -7.45 13.46 -1.19
C ILE A 61 -7.97 12.14 -0.63
N ILE A 62 -7.07 11.20 -0.34
CA ILE A 62 -7.41 9.90 0.24
C ILE A 62 -8.07 10.07 1.61
N GLN A 63 -7.47 10.85 2.51
CA GLN A 63 -8.04 11.11 3.83
C GLN A 63 -9.43 11.77 3.73
N SER A 64 -9.61 12.72 2.82
CA SER A 64 -10.92 13.36 2.61
C SER A 64 -11.98 12.35 2.16
N ALA A 65 -11.61 11.40 1.30
CA ALA A 65 -12.51 10.35 0.84
C ALA A 65 -12.87 9.34 1.95
N LEU A 66 -11.88 8.93 2.76
CA LEU A 66 -12.11 8.05 3.91
C LEU A 66 -13.01 8.72 4.96
N ALA A 67 -12.74 9.99 5.26
CA ALA A 67 -13.55 10.77 6.20
C ALA A 67 -15.00 10.93 5.74
N ALA A 68 -15.24 11.13 4.43
CA ALA A 68 -16.58 11.27 3.87
C ALA A 68 -17.48 10.05 4.08
N ILE A 69 -16.90 8.86 4.28
CA ILE A 69 -17.63 7.62 4.54
C ILE A 69 -17.51 7.12 5.99
N GLY A 70 -16.80 7.86 6.86
CA GLY A 70 -16.53 7.44 8.24
C GLY A 70 -15.62 6.20 8.34
N ALA A 71 -14.73 5.99 7.38
CA ALA A 71 -13.73 4.92 7.44
C ALA A 71 -12.62 5.28 8.46
N PRO A 72 -11.89 4.27 8.98
CA PRO A 72 -10.74 4.52 9.86
C PRO A 72 -9.69 5.41 9.17
N GLU A 73 -9.21 6.42 9.90
CA GLU A 73 -8.24 7.41 9.38
C GLU A 73 -6.88 6.77 9.05
N ASP A 74 -6.54 5.69 9.75
CA ASP A 74 -5.31 4.90 9.65
C ASP A 74 -5.41 3.75 8.64
N LEU A 75 -6.52 3.63 7.91
CA LEU A 75 -6.70 2.58 6.90
C LEU A 75 -5.68 2.68 5.76
N VAL A 76 -5.28 3.90 5.40
CA VAL A 76 -4.27 4.20 4.39
C VAL A 76 -3.33 5.25 4.94
N GLU A 77 -2.03 4.98 4.92
CA GLU A 77 -0.99 5.94 5.29
C GLU A 77 -0.02 6.14 4.11
N VAL A 78 0.40 7.38 3.86
CA VAL A 78 1.44 7.69 2.86
C VAL A 78 2.63 8.33 3.56
N ILE A 79 3.74 7.60 3.59
CA ILE A 79 4.97 8.03 4.24
C ILE A 79 6.05 8.44 3.23
N THR A 80 6.95 9.30 3.69
CA THR A 80 8.10 9.79 2.91
C THR A 80 9.38 9.49 3.68
N GLY A 81 10.47 9.23 2.97
CA GLY A 81 11.76 8.97 3.58
C GLY A 81 12.75 8.38 2.58
N PHE A 82 13.95 8.05 3.07
CA PHE A 82 14.99 7.42 2.27
C PHE A 82 14.94 5.89 2.40
N ALA A 83 16.09 5.23 2.25
CA ALA A 83 16.18 3.77 2.24
C ALA A 83 15.78 3.17 3.59
N GLU A 84 16.20 3.80 4.69
CA GLU A 84 15.96 3.34 6.06
C GLU A 84 14.46 3.24 6.38
N THR A 85 13.67 4.19 5.87
CA THR A 85 12.20 4.16 5.98
C THR A 85 11.60 2.99 5.20
N GLY A 86 12.17 2.66 4.04
CA GLY A 86 11.76 1.50 3.25
C GLY A 86 12.07 0.18 3.97
N GLU A 87 13.27 0.05 4.53
CA GLU A 87 13.68 -1.14 5.30
C GLU A 87 12.84 -1.35 6.56
N ALA A 88 12.55 -0.25 7.28
CA ALA A 88 11.64 -0.28 8.42
C ALA A 88 10.21 -0.71 8.02
N LEU A 89 9.73 -0.23 6.87
CA LEU A 89 8.41 -0.62 6.35
C LEU A 89 8.37 -2.12 6.00
N VAL A 90 9.37 -2.63 5.29
CA VAL A 90 9.45 -4.06 4.88
C VAL A 90 9.40 -5.00 6.09
N SER A 91 10.02 -4.61 7.21
CA SER A 91 10.04 -5.42 8.43
C SER A 91 8.80 -5.30 9.32
N SER A 92 7.85 -4.41 8.97
CA SER A 92 6.69 -4.08 9.82
C SER A 92 5.32 -4.45 9.22
N VAL A 93 5.29 -5.11 8.06
CA VAL A 93 4.06 -5.39 7.31
C VAL A 93 3.91 -6.88 6.98
N ASP A 94 2.67 -7.32 6.75
CA ASP A 94 2.36 -8.73 6.44
C ASP A 94 2.66 -9.10 4.99
N LYS A 95 2.66 -8.11 4.09
CA LYS A 95 3.04 -8.29 2.68
C LYS A 95 3.56 -7.01 2.05
N VAL A 96 4.58 -7.15 1.20
CA VAL A 96 5.18 -6.02 0.49
C VAL A 96 4.80 -6.03 -1.00
N ILE A 97 4.52 -4.85 -1.54
CA ILE A 97 4.45 -4.54 -2.96
C ILE A 97 5.59 -3.59 -3.27
N PHE A 98 6.48 -3.99 -4.18
CA PHE A 98 7.61 -3.18 -4.58
C PHE A 98 7.49 -2.79 -6.05
N VAL A 99 7.61 -1.49 -6.33
CA VAL A 99 7.67 -0.92 -7.69
C VAL A 99 8.93 -0.08 -7.81
N GLY A 100 9.94 -0.62 -8.48
CA GLY A 100 11.24 0.02 -8.61
C GLY A 100 12.23 -0.79 -9.45
N SER A 101 13.51 -0.54 -9.24
CA SER A 101 14.57 -1.21 -10.01
C SER A 101 14.75 -2.68 -9.58
N PRO A 102 15.17 -3.57 -10.48
CA PRO A 102 15.41 -4.98 -10.13
C PRO A 102 16.49 -5.19 -9.07
N GLY A 103 17.45 -4.26 -8.97
CA GLY A 103 18.52 -4.34 -7.96
C GLY A 103 17.97 -4.22 -6.54
N VAL A 104 17.13 -3.21 -6.31
CA VAL A 104 16.47 -3.00 -5.02
C VAL A 104 15.37 -4.04 -4.79
N GLY A 105 14.65 -4.45 -5.83
CA GLY A 105 13.60 -5.47 -5.69
C GLY A 105 14.09 -6.83 -5.17
N LYS A 106 15.40 -7.13 -5.24
CA LYS A 106 15.99 -8.34 -4.66
C LYS A 106 16.31 -8.23 -3.16
N THR A 107 16.31 -7.01 -2.61
CA THR A 107 16.61 -6.75 -1.20
C THR A 107 15.35 -6.61 -0.36
N VAL A 108 14.19 -6.63 -1.00
CA VAL A 108 12.85 -6.49 -0.41
C VAL A 108 12.22 -7.85 -0.19
#